data_AF-A0A2E3KKL6-F1
#
_entry.id   AF-A0A2E3KKL6-F1
#
_cell.length_a   1.000
_cell.length_b   1.000
_cell.length_c   1.000
_cell.angle_alpha   90.00
_cell.angle_beta   90.00
_cell.angle_gamma   90.00
#
_symmetry.space_group_name_H-M   'P 1'
#
loop_
_entity.id
_entity.type
_entity.pdbx_description
1 polymer ?
#
loop_
_entity_poly.entity_id
_entity_poly.type
_entity_poly.pdbx_seq_one_letter_code
_entity_poly.pdbx_strand_id
1 'polypeptide(L)'
;MTRSNSRLRRGSTRSTFLIVIALFVLAWIGTAIFGYRVYLNVLDTARETDTAMRSLAWAALVYTCREDGRFPTDAQQLFAMQPLPDSIDCVPSEAGDWPTTRQELLGDLVFPDDLKHASRKMKLYFSSDGIRPPVIDANGLPTELGTTEEIPLWFESMKSSLQGTDS
;
A
#
# COMPACT_ATOMS: atom_id res chain seq x y z
N MET A 1 -69.94 -46.42 -5.43
CA MET A 1 -69.45 -45.57 -4.33
C MET A 1 -67.92 -45.63 -4.33
N THR A 2 -67.27 -44.58 -4.79
CA THR A 2 -65.81 -44.54 -5.02
C THR A 2 -65.14 -43.80 -3.86
N ARG A 3 -64.40 -44.50 -3.00
CA ARG A 3 -63.64 -43.86 -1.90
C ARG A 3 -62.32 -43.30 -2.44
N SER A 4 -62.30 -41.98 -2.61
CA SER A 4 -61.07 -41.21 -2.83
C SER A 4 -60.25 -41.18 -1.54
N ASN A 5 -59.19 -41.98 -1.48
CA ASN A 5 -58.22 -41.93 -0.39
C ASN A 5 -57.17 -40.88 -0.74
N SER A 6 -57.41 -39.62 -0.36
CA SER A 6 -56.42 -38.56 -0.33
C SER A 6 -55.32 -38.91 0.68
N ARG A 7 -54.26 -39.57 0.21
CA ARG A 7 -53.03 -39.78 1.00
C ARG A 7 -52.37 -38.42 1.20
N LEU A 8 -52.67 -37.75 2.31
CA LEU A 8 -51.86 -36.66 2.83
C LEU A 8 -50.43 -37.20 2.98
N ARG A 9 -49.55 -36.71 2.11
CA ARG A 9 -48.13 -37.04 2.04
C ARG A 9 -47.48 -36.59 3.35
N ARG A 10 -47.46 -37.47 4.34
CA ARG A 10 -46.80 -37.30 5.65
C ARG A 10 -45.28 -37.39 5.48
N GLY A 11 -44.73 -36.51 4.66
CA GLY A 11 -43.33 -36.42 4.30
C GLY A 11 -43.10 -35.04 3.70
N SER A 12 -42.89 -34.04 4.55
CA SER A 12 -42.60 -32.69 4.08
C SER A 12 -41.83 -31.85 5.10
N THR A 13 -42.11 -31.97 6.41
CA THR A 13 -41.46 -31.11 7.42
C THR A 13 -39.97 -31.40 7.61
N ARG A 14 -39.58 -32.68 7.74
CA ARG A 14 -38.15 -33.06 7.88
C ARG A 14 -37.31 -32.70 6.66
N SER A 15 -37.83 -32.96 5.46
CA SER A 15 -37.12 -32.62 4.21
C SER A 15 -37.00 -31.11 4.03
N THR A 16 -38.06 -30.35 4.31
CA THR A 16 -38.03 -28.89 4.23
C THR A 16 -37.06 -28.30 5.24
N PHE A 17 -37.06 -28.82 6.48
CA PHE A 17 -36.13 -28.40 7.53
C PHE A 17 -34.66 -28.65 7.15
N LEU A 18 -34.35 -29.83 6.58
CA LEU A 18 -33.01 -30.13 6.09
C LEU A 18 -32.58 -29.21 4.94
N ILE A 19 -33.50 -28.86 4.04
CA ILE A 19 -33.23 -27.91 2.96
C ILE A 19 -32.91 -26.52 3.52
N VAL A 20 -33.68 -26.04 4.50
CA VAL A 20 -33.43 -24.74 5.15
C VAL A 20 -32.07 -24.72 5.85
N ILE A 21 -31.73 -25.79 6.59
CA ILE A 21 -30.40 -25.92 7.21
C ILE A 21 -29.30 -25.92 6.15
N ALA A 22 -29.47 -26.70 5.07
CA ALA A 22 -28.48 -26.77 4.00
C ALA A 22 -28.26 -25.39 3.36
N LEU A 23 -29.33 -24.64 3.08
CA LEU A 23 -29.22 -23.27 2.56
C LEU A 23 -28.52 -22.33 3.55
N PHE A 24 -28.83 -22.44 4.84
CA PHE A 24 -28.19 -21.63 5.87
C PHE A 24 -26.68 -21.92 5.96
N VAL A 25 -26.30 -23.20 5.98
CA VAL A 25 -24.88 -23.61 6.00
C VAL A 25 -24.16 -23.15 4.73
N LEU A 26 -24.78 -23.30 3.56
CA LEU A 26 -24.21 -22.82 2.29
C LEU A 26 -24.04 -21.30 2.27
N ALA A 27 -24.99 -20.54 2.81
CA ALA A 27 -24.89 -19.09 2.93
C ALA A 27 -23.74 -18.66 3.86
N TRP A 28 -23.54 -19.38 4.98
CA TRP A 28 -22.41 -19.16 5.89
C TRP A 28 -21.07 -19.43 5.21
N ILE A 29 -20.94 -20.55 4.51
CA ILE A 29 -19.73 -20.89 3.75
C ILE A 29 -19.47 -19.82 2.68
N GLY A 30 -20.50 -19.41 1.93
CA GLY A 30 -20.39 -18.36 0.92
C GLY A 30 -19.89 -17.04 1.50
N THR A 31 -20.45 -16.62 2.64
CA THR A 31 -20.05 -15.39 3.34
C THR A 31 -18.61 -15.49 3.84
N ALA A 32 -18.19 -16.63 4.38
CA ALA A 32 -16.83 -16.84 4.85
C ALA A 32 -15.81 -16.78 3.70
N ILE A 33 -16.10 -17.43 2.56
CA ILE A 33 -15.24 -17.38 1.37
C ILE A 33 -15.15 -15.96 0.81
N PHE A 34 -16.29 -15.25 0.74
CA PHE A 34 -16.30 -13.87 0.27
C PHE A 34 -15.49 -12.96 1.20
N GLY A 35 -15.69 -13.05 2.52
CA GLY A 35 -14.93 -12.29 3.51
C GLY A 35 -13.43 -12.54 3.40
N TYR A 36 -13.02 -13.81 3.24
CA TYR A 36 -11.62 -14.17 3.05
C TYR A 36 -11.03 -13.60 1.75
N ARG A 37 -11.77 -13.62 0.65
CA ARG A 37 -11.34 -13.02 -0.62
C ARG A 37 -11.18 -11.51 -0.53
N VAL A 38 -12.12 -10.83 0.12
CA VAL A 38 -12.03 -9.38 0.34
C VAL A 38 -10.80 -9.05 1.18
N TYR A 39 -10.57 -9.80 2.25
CA TYR A 39 -9.39 -9.62 3.10
C TYR A 39 -8.09 -9.77 2.32
N LEU A 40 -7.93 -10.83 1.52
CA LEU A 40 -6.74 -11.02 0.70
C LEU A 40 -6.54 -9.89 -0.32
N ASN A 41 -7.61 -9.44 -0.97
CA ASN A 41 -7.51 -8.32 -1.92
C ASN A 41 -7.08 -7.01 -1.25
N VAL A 42 -7.55 -6.76 -0.02
CA VAL A 42 -7.13 -5.58 0.76
C VAL A 42 -5.66 -5.68 1.12
N LEU A 43 -5.20 -6.87 1.53
CA LEU A 43 -3.80 -7.15 1.86
C LEU A 43 -2.88 -6.91 0.64
N ASP A 44 -3.26 -7.45 -0.51
CA ASP A 44 -2.50 -7.27 -1.76
C ASP A 44 -2.48 -5.80 -2.18
N THR A 45 -3.61 -5.11 -2.08
CA THR A 45 -3.69 -3.66 -2.37
C THR A 45 -2.82 -2.84 -1.41
N ALA A 46 -2.76 -3.22 -0.14
CA ALA A 46 -1.93 -2.55 0.86
C ALA A 46 -0.45 -2.69 0.53
N ARG A 47 0.00 -3.89 0.17
CA ARG A 47 1.38 -4.15 -0.25
C ARG A 47 1.75 -3.38 -1.51
N GLU A 48 0.89 -3.35 -2.53
CA GLU A 48 1.12 -2.55 -3.73
C GLU A 48 1.26 -1.05 -3.40
N THR A 49 0.39 -0.55 -2.51
CA THR A 49 0.36 0.85 -2.09
C THR A 49 1.63 1.21 -1.31
N ASP A 50 2.01 0.40 -0.32
CA ASP A 50 3.23 0.60 0.46
C ASP A 50 4.48 0.59 -0.43
N THR A 51 4.55 -0.37 -1.36
CA THR A 51 5.65 -0.46 -2.33
C THR A 51 5.73 0.80 -3.20
N ALA A 52 4.59 1.27 -3.71
CA ALA A 52 4.52 2.49 -4.51
C ALA A 52 4.94 3.73 -3.71
N MET A 53 4.45 3.88 -2.48
CA MET A 53 4.80 5.01 -1.63
C MET A 53 6.29 5.02 -1.27
N ARG A 54 6.83 3.88 -0.83
CA ARG A 54 8.26 3.77 -0.47
C ARG A 54 9.18 3.96 -1.66
N SER A 55 8.82 3.44 -2.84
CA SER A 55 9.61 3.66 -4.07
C SER A 55 9.60 5.12 -4.53
N LEU A 56 8.47 5.83 -4.36
CA LEU A 56 8.39 7.27 -4.63
C LEU A 56 9.18 8.09 -3.60
N ALA A 57 9.14 7.70 -2.33
CA ALA A 57 9.97 8.31 -1.30
C ALA A 57 11.45 8.11 -1.60
N TRP A 58 11.86 6.89 -1.97
CA TRP A 58 13.22 6.58 -2.41
C TRP A 58 13.67 7.46 -3.58
N ALA A 59 12.81 7.64 -4.58
CA ALA A 59 13.10 8.52 -5.71
C ALA A 59 13.35 9.96 -5.26
N ALA A 60 12.56 10.46 -4.31
CA ALA A 60 12.74 11.80 -3.76
C ALA A 60 14.04 11.91 -2.96
N LEU A 61 14.39 10.90 -2.16
CA LEU A 61 15.64 10.87 -1.41
C LEU A 61 16.85 10.87 -2.34
N VAL A 62 16.85 9.99 -3.35
CA VAL A 62 17.93 9.94 -4.35
C VAL A 62 18.05 11.29 -5.09
N TYR A 63 16.93 11.94 -5.43
CA TYR A 63 16.93 13.27 -6.04
C TYR A 63 17.63 14.27 -5.12
N THR A 64 17.20 14.36 -3.86
CA THR A 64 17.77 15.27 -2.85
C THR A 64 19.27 15.07 -2.68
N CYS A 65 19.74 13.83 -2.77
CA CYS A 65 21.17 13.54 -2.69
C CYS A 65 21.98 13.94 -3.92
N ARG A 66 21.37 13.98 -5.10
CA ARG A 66 22.03 14.41 -6.34
C ARG A 66 22.00 15.91 -6.56
N GLU A 67 20.99 16.58 -6.01
CA GLU A 67 20.71 18.01 -6.22
C GLU A 67 21.05 18.84 -4.98
N ASP A 68 22.21 18.58 -4.37
CA ASP A 68 22.78 19.33 -3.25
C ASP A 68 21.79 19.61 -2.09
N GLY A 69 21.00 18.61 -1.73
CA GLY A 69 20.05 18.70 -0.62
C GLY A 69 18.69 19.30 -0.98
N ARG A 70 18.40 19.56 -2.26
CA ARG A 70 17.10 20.09 -2.68
C ARG A 70 16.10 18.99 -2.98
N PHE A 71 14.90 19.10 -2.42
CA PHE A 71 13.79 18.21 -2.75
C PHE A 71 13.21 18.51 -4.14
N PRO A 72 12.61 17.51 -4.81
CA PRO A 72 11.97 17.71 -6.10
C PRO A 72 10.78 18.67 -5.97
N THR A 73 10.61 19.56 -6.95
CA THR A 73 9.54 20.56 -6.98
C THR A 73 8.36 20.17 -7.84
N ASP A 74 8.49 19.10 -8.62
CA ASP A 74 7.43 18.54 -9.45
C ASP A 74 7.63 17.05 -9.72
N ALA A 75 6.60 16.42 -10.27
CA ALA A 75 6.61 14.99 -10.57
C ALA A 75 7.57 14.64 -11.72
N GLN A 76 7.84 15.57 -12.64
CA GLN A 76 8.75 15.32 -13.76
C GLN A 76 10.19 15.14 -13.28
N GLN A 77 10.63 15.98 -12.34
CA GLN A 77 11.91 15.85 -11.65
C GLN A 77 12.03 14.52 -10.90
N LEU A 78 10.98 14.14 -10.16
CA LEU A 78 10.93 12.88 -9.43
C LEU A 78 11.09 11.66 -10.36
N PHE A 79 10.35 11.63 -11.47
CA PHE A 79 10.37 10.50 -12.39
C PHE A 79 11.60 10.47 -13.31
N ALA A 80 12.24 11.61 -13.55
CA ALA A 80 13.49 11.68 -14.29
C ALA A 80 14.66 10.95 -13.59
N MET A 81 14.49 10.60 -12.31
CA MET A 81 15.48 9.86 -11.53
C MET A 81 15.60 8.38 -11.90
N GLN A 82 14.69 7.85 -12.72
CA GLN A 82 14.81 6.49 -13.21
C GLN A 82 15.96 6.33 -14.23
N PRO A 83 16.72 5.22 -14.18
CA PRO A 83 16.66 4.16 -13.19
C PRO A 83 17.25 4.60 -11.84
N LEU A 84 16.57 4.22 -10.75
CA LEU A 84 17.05 4.51 -9.41
C LEU A 84 18.28 3.64 -9.08
N PRO A 85 19.15 4.06 -8.16
CA PRO A 85 20.23 3.22 -7.66
C PRO A 85 19.71 2.21 -6.60
N ASP A 86 20.48 1.15 -6.38
CA ASP A 86 20.22 0.13 -5.35
C ASP A 86 20.59 0.61 -3.94
N SER A 87 21.51 1.56 -3.82
CA SER A 87 21.95 2.18 -2.57
C SER A 87 22.16 3.68 -2.72
N ILE A 88 22.13 4.40 -1.59
CA ILE A 88 22.48 5.83 -1.52
C ILE A 88 23.56 6.06 -0.46
N ASP A 89 24.53 6.92 -0.79
CA ASP A 89 25.68 7.19 0.09
C ASP A 89 25.47 8.43 0.98
N CYS A 90 24.44 9.22 0.68
CA CYS A 90 24.01 10.41 1.41
C CYS A 90 23.20 10.02 2.66
N VAL A 91 23.89 9.49 3.67
CA VAL A 91 23.25 9.09 4.92
C VAL A 91 23.14 10.29 5.86
N PRO A 92 21.95 10.60 6.43
CA PRO A 92 21.80 11.62 7.46
C PRO A 92 22.65 11.32 8.69
N SER A 93 23.13 12.38 9.36
CA SER A 93 23.91 12.27 10.60
C SER A 93 23.14 11.56 11.73
N GLU A 94 21.82 11.74 11.78
CA GLU A 94 20.91 10.99 12.64
C GLU A 94 20.18 9.94 11.78
N ALA A 95 20.87 8.82 11.55
CA ALA A 95 20.45 7.81 10.59
C ALA A 95 19.20 7.01 11.00
N GLY A 96 18.74 7.02 12.26
CA GLY A 96 17.50 6.34 12.69
C GLY A 96 17.18 5.02 11.96
N ASP A 97 15.93 4.84 11.53
CA ASP A 97 15.46 3.78 10.60
C ASP A 97 15.52 4.23 9.13
N TRP A 98 16.54 5.02 8.75
CA TRP A 98 16.71 5.51 7.39
C TRP A 98 17.13 4.37 6.45
N PRO A 99 16.41 4.16 5.32
CA PRO A 99 16.81 3.15 4.36
C PRO A 99 18.06 3.62 3.61
N THR A 100 19.12 2.80 3.60
CA THR A 100 20.33 3.06 2.80
C THR A 100 20.37 2.19 1.53
N THR A 101 19.57 1.12 1.51
CA THR A 101 19.44 0.21 0.37
C THR A 101 17.98 -0.04 0.01
N ARG A 102 17.75 -0.46 -1.24
CA ARG A 102 16.41 -0.91 -1.68
C ARG A 102 15.88 -2.10 -0.89
N GLN A 103 16.76 -2.99 -0.44
CA GLN A 103 16.38 -4.14 0.37
C GLN A 103 15.88 -3.72 1.76
N GLU A 104 16.50 -2.72 2.37
CA GLU A 104 16.01 -2.13 3.63
C GLU A 104 14.68 -1.40 3.43
N LEU A 105 14.54 -0.71 2.29
CA LEU A 105 13.33 0.02 1.95
C LEU A 105 12.11 -0.90 1.74
N LEU A 106 12.26 -2.00 1.00
CA LEU A 106 11.14 -2.83 0.54
C LEU A 106 11.10 -4.23 1.16
N GLY A 107 12.17 -4.68 1.82
CA GLY A 107 12.30 -6.06 2.26
C GLY A 107 12.20 -7.02 1.07
N ASP A 108 11.26 -7.97 1.15
CA ASP A 108 11.01 -8.95 0.09
C ASP A 108 10.09 -8.42 -1.03
N LEU A 109 9.64 -7.15 -0.96
CA LEU A 109 8.76 -6.57 -1.96
C LEU A 109 9.53 -6.12 -3.21
N VAL A 110 8.92 -6.30 -4.37
CA VAL A 110 9.52 -5.99 -5.67
C VAL A 110 9.40 -4.50 -5.95
N PHE A 111 10.53 -3.85 -6.27
CA PHE A 111 10.53 -2.44 -6.67
C PHE A 111 9.77 -2.27 -8.00
N PRO A 112 8.89 -1.26 -8.15
CA PRO A 112 8.13 -1.07 -9.37
C PRO A 112 9.01 -0.60 -10.52
N ASP A 113 8.84 -1.23 -11.69
CA ASP A 113 9.61 -0.90 -12.90
C ASP A 113 9.35 0.56 -13.37
N ASP A 114 8.10 1.04 -13.25
CA ASP A 114 7.67 2.38 -13.66
C ASP A 114 7.04 3.15 -12.48
N LEU A 115 7.78 4.12 -11.94
CA LEU A 115 7.33 5.00 -10.86
C LEU A 115 6.13 5.84 -11.28
N LYS A 116 6.06 6.28 -12.54
CA LYS A 116 4.94 7.08 -13.05
C LYS A 116 3.67 6.24 -13.11
N HIS A 117 3.79 4.94 -13.38
CA HIS A 117 2.65 4.02 -13.27
C HIS A 117 2.24 3.82 -11.80
N ALA A 118 3.21 3.54 -10.93
CA ALA A 118 2.99 3.35 -9.50
C ALA A 118 2.33 4.56 -8.83
N SER A 119 2.69 5.78 -9.25
CA SER A 119 2.16 7.02 -8.67
C SER A 119 0.72 7.33 -9.05
N ARG A 120 0.11 6.69 -10.07
CA ARG A 120 -1.22 7.09 -10.59
C ARG A 120 -2.33 6.99 -9.55
N LYS A 121 -2.17 6.07 -8.61
CA LYS A 121 -3.13 5.84 -7.53
C LYS A 121 -2.83 6.70 -6.30
N MET A 122 -1.65 7.32 -6.24
CA MET A 122 -1.17 8.11 -5.11
C MET A 122 -1.43 9.61 -5.33
N LYS A 123 -1.47 10.37 -4.24
CA LYS A 123 -1.46 11.83 -4.26
C LYS A 123 -0.05 12.32 -3.96
N LEU A 124 0.47 13.18 -4.84
CA LEU A 124 1.80 13.78 -4.71
C LEU A 124 1.64 15.30 -4.66
N TYR A 125 2.19 15.91 -3.61
CA TYR A 125 2.28 17.36 -3.49
C TYR A 125 3.74 17.76 -3.37
N PHE A 126 4.15 18.74 -4.16
CA PHE A 126 5.53 19.22 -4.18
C PHE A 126 5.57 20.67 -3.72
N SER A 127 6.65 21.05 -3.04
CA SER A 127 6.92 22.43 -2.71
C SER A 127 7.59 23.13 -3.89
N SER A 128 7.26 24.40 -4.13
CA SER A 128 7.87 25.17 -5.22
C SER A 128 9.28 25.65 -4.90
N ASP A 129 9.68 25.65 -3.62
CA ASP A 129 10.99 26.14 -3.18
C ASP A 129 12.09 25.06 -3.21
N GLY A 130 11.71 23.78 -3.22
CA GLY A 130 12.64 22.63 -3.10
C GLY A 130 13.28 22.51 -1.72
N ILE A 131 12.77 23.24 -0.72
CA ILE A 131 13.25 23.18 0.67
C ILE A 131 12.44 22.15 1.46
N ARG A 132 11.14 22.03 1.16
CA ARG A 132 10.26 21.08 1.85
C ARG A 132 10.18 19.78 1.07
N PRO A 133 10.14 18.63 1.78
CA PRO A 133 9.94 17.35 1.14
C PRO A 133 8.58 17.27 0.44
N PRO A 134 8.46 16.45 -0.61
CA PRO A 134 7.17 16.15 -1.20
C PRO A 134 6.28 15.38 -0.21
N VAL A 135 4.98 15.65 -0.25
CA VAL A 135 3.99 14.86 0.50
C VAL A 135 3.49 13.74 -0.40
N ILE A 136 3.64 12.51 0.07
CA ILE A 136 3.20 11.29 -0.61
C ILE A 136 2.06 10.70 0.21
N ASP A 137 0.88 10.58 -0.39
CA ASP A 137 -0.35 10.13 0.27
C ASP A 137 -0.97 8.95 -0.51
N ALA A 138 -1.34 7.90 0.23
CA ALA A 138 -2.01 6.69 -0.26
C ALA A 138 -3.38 6.96 -0.91
N ASN A 139 -3.91 8.18 -0.81
CA ASN A 139 -5.20 8.60 -1.38
C ASN A 139 -6.38 7.73 -0.90
N GLY A 140 -6.34 7.36 0.39
CA GLY A 140 -7.36 6.50 1.01
C GLY A 140 -7.27 5.02 0.64
N LEU A 141 -6.19 4.61 -0.04
CA LEU A 141 -5.88 3.19 -0.22
C LEU A 141 -5.37 2.58 1.09
N PRO A 142 -5.61 1.28 1.31
CA PRO A 142 -5.09 0.59 2.48
C PRO A 142 -3.56 0.58 2.46
N THR A 143 -2.95 0.60 3.65
CA THR A 143 -1.50 0.52 3.89
C THR A 143 -1.28 -0.39 5.10
N GLU A 144 -0.22 -1.19 5.10
CA GLU A 144 0.06 -2.17 6.16
C GLU A 144 1.22 -1.75 7.06
N LEU A 145 2.26 -1.17 6.47
CA LEU A 145 3.61 -1.22 7.04
C LEU A 145 4.03 0.07 7.76
N GLY A 146 3.10 0.83 8.34
CA GLY A 146 3.46 2.12 8.97
C GLY A 146 4.07 3.12 7.99
N THR A 147 3.99 2.85 6.68
CA THR A 147 4.63 3.62 5.59
C THR A 147 4.28 5.11 5.64
N THR A 148 3.05 5.43 6.05
CA THR A 148 2.57 6.80 6.21
C THR A 148 3.23 7.55 7.38
N GLU A 149 3.78 6.82 8.35
CA GLU A 149 4.50 7.36 9.51
C GLU A 149 6.03 7.37 9.26
N GLU A 150 6.57 6.33 8.62
CA GLU A 150 8.00 6.20 8.32
C GLU A 150 8.51 7.20 7.27
N ILE A 151 7.78 7.39 6.17
CA ILE A 151 8.23 8.27 5.07
C ILE A 151 8.46 9.72 5.55
N PRO A 152 7.53 10.34 6.32
CA PRO A 152 7.78 11.65 6.90
C PRO A 152 9.03 11.69 7.79
N LEU A 153 9.28 10.65 8.61
CA LEU A 153 10.46 10.58 9.47
C LEU A 153 11.75 10.54 8.65
N TRP A 154 11.78 9.79 7.55
CA TRP A 154 12.91 9.82 6.64
C TRP A 154 13.13 11.23 6.13
N PHE A 155 12.11 11.89 5.55
CA PHE A 155 12.28 13.25 5.05
C PHE A 155 12.72 14.27 6.11
N GLU A 156 12.26 14.12 7.35
CA GLU A 156 12.70 14.93 8.48
C GLU A 156 14.18 14.70 8.81
N SER A 157 14.63 13.44 8.87
CA SER A 157 16.05 13.10 9.05
C SER A 157 16.94 13.66 7.94
N MET A 158 16.49 13.61 6.68
CA MET A 158 17.25 14.22 5.58
C MET A 158 17.38 15.72 5.80
N LYS A 159 16.25 16.37 6.09
CA LYS A 159 16.20 17.82 6.26
C LYS A 159 17.05 18.30 7.44
N SER A 160 17.05 17.57 8.57
CA SER A 160 17.88 17.91 9.72
C SER A 160 19.37 17.80 9.39
N SER A 161 19.79 16.78 8.62
CA SER A 161 21.18 16.65 8.19
C SER A 161 21.65 17.79 7.29
N LEU A 162 20.79 18.29 6.41
CA LEU A 162 21.09 19.42 5.54
C LEU A 162 21.25 20.72 6.33
N GLN A 163 20.44 20.94 7.35
CA GLN A 163 20.52 22.15 8.19
C GLN A 163 21.71 22.15 9.16
N GLY A 164 22.20 20.97 9.56
CA GLY A 164 23.36 20.83 10.43
C GLY A 164 24.72 21.08 9.78
N THR A 165 24.77 21.28 8.45
CA THR A 165 26.03 21.46 7.70
C THR A 165 26.46 22.93 7.62
N ASP A 166 25.64 23.86 8.12
CA ASP A 166 25.87 25.32 8.09
C ASP A 166 26.41 25.92 9.41
N SER A 167 26.88 25.09 10.36
CA SER A 167 27.38 25.54 11.68
C SER A 167 28.86 25.28 11.90
#